data_AF-A0A318HHP4-F1
#
_entry.id   AF-A0A318HHP4-F1
#
_cell.length_a   1.000
_cell.length_b   1.000
_cell.length_c   1.000
_cell.angle_alpha   90.00
_cell.angle_beta   90.00
_cell.angle_gamma   90.00
#
_symmetry.space_group_name_H-M   'P 1'
#
loop_
_entity.id
_entity.type
_entity.pdbx_description
1 polymer ?
#
loop_
_entity_poly.entity_id
_entity_poly.type
_entity_poly.pdbx_seq_one_letter_code
_entity_poly.pdbx_strand_id
1 'polypeptide(L)'
;MASSFDPFGIVGLAEQTVRTGVKVANWYERQVFGFLRSRMDAVAPPVPPLPPSPANILESLDAKMHTLLDRAIEQSTTSSRQELFHKILDQIVPDEARIIGALSDGSASPLLNVYARTRTGLVGEVVLENMSLIGRTAHLALPHLTPMYVSHLLALGLVESGPEDTAMKDEYEILAADTGVLQAVKNASRGPIPARVERYTLRLSGLGLELWAAANSARSSE
;
A
#
# COMPACT_ATOMS: atom_id res chain seq x y z
N MET A 1 30.52 31.28 42.26
CA MET A 1 30.58 31.20 40.79
C MET A 1 31.21 29.87 40.42
N ALA A 2 30.74 29.02 39.53
CA ALA A 2 29.47 28.81 38.86
C ALA A 2 29.40 27.29 38.60
N SER A 3 28.19 26.77 38.64
CA SER A 3 27.78 25.37 38.48
C SER A 3 27.86 24.87 37.04
N SER A 4 28.08 23.56 36.85
CA SER A 4 27.52 22.83 35.71
C SER A 4 27.01 21.48 36.22
N PHE A 5 25.70 21.40 36.33
CA PHE A 5 24.90 20.19 36.49
C PHE A 5 24.86 19.50 35.12
N ASP A 6 25.07 18.18 35.09
CA ASP A 6 24.90 17.37 33.88
C ASP A 6 23.84 16.30 34.18
N PRO A 7 22.55 16.56 33.89
CA PRO A 7 21.51 15.56 33.95
C PRO A 7 21.32 14.93 32.57
N PHE A 8 21.01 13.63 32.55
CA PHE A 8 20.70 12.77 31.39
C PHE A 8 21.87 11.97 30.79
N GLY A 9 22.38 11.04 31.61
CA GLY A 9 22.73 9.72 31.12
C GLY A 9 21.47 8.89 30.80
N ILE A 10 21.66 7.95 29.87
CA ILE A 10 20.78 6.85 29.43
C ILE A 10 19.70 7.22 28.40
N VAL A 11 19.90 6.73 27.17
CA VAL A 11 18.99 6.00 26.23
C VAL A 11 19.77 5.96 24.89
N GLY A 12 20.15 4.85 24.25
CA GLY A 12 19.55 3.52 24.22
C GLY A 12 18.63 3.39 23.01
N LEU A 13 19.15 2.83 21.90
CA LEU A 13 18.43 2.41 20.68
C LEU A 13 18.02 3.43 19.62
N ALA A 14 18.17 2.96 18.38
CA ALA A 14 17.43 3.27 17.15
C ALA A 14 17.88 4.48 16.32
N GLU A 15 18.95 4.30 15.54
CA GLU A 15 19.11 5.00 14.26
C GLU A 15 19.37 3.97 13.14
N GLN A 16 18.30 3.33 12.66
CA GLN A 16 18.25 2.72 11.34
C GLN A 16 16.86 2.95 10.73
N THR A 17 16.58 4.19 10.33
CA THR A 17 15.50 4.49 9.40
C THR A 17 16.10 4.55 8.00
N VAL A 18 16.05 3.40 7.32
CA VAL A 18 16.31 3.34 5.88
C VAL A 18 15.19 4.12 5.19
N ARG A 19 15.62 5.20 4.55
CA ARG A 19 14.86 6.05 3.65
C ARG A 19 14.43 5.22 2.43
N THR A 20 13.23 4.63 2.48
CA THR A 20 12.64 3.96 1.31
C THR A 20 11.76 4.95 0.56
N GLY A 21 12.20 5.26 -0.65
CA GLY A 21 11.63 6.29 -1.50
C GLY A 21 10.23 5.97 -2.01
N VAL A 22 9.44 7.04 -2.11
CA VAL A 22 8.19 7.11 -2.85
C VAL A 22 8.41 6.62 -4.28
N LYS A 23 7.75 5.52 -4.66
CA LYS A 23 7.42 5.20 -6.04
C LYS A 23 5.91 4.99 -6.14
N VAL A 24 5.21 6.05 -6.55
CA VAL A 24 3.84 5.98 -7.05
C VAL A 24 3.87 6.48 -8.50
N ALA A 25 2.99 5.86 -9.31
CA ALA A 25 2.57 6.19 -10.67
C ALA A 25 3.07 5.24 -11.76
N ASN A 26 2.23 4.27 -12.13
CA ASN A 26 1.75 4.04 -13.50
C ASN A 26 1.34 2.59 -13.70
N TRP A 27 0.09 2.25 -13.38
CA TRP A 27 -0.51 1.05 -13.96
C TRP A 27 -2.04 1.11 -13.92
N TYR A 28 -2.67 1.80 -14.89
CA TYR A 28 -3.90 1.36 -15.60
C TYR A 28 -4.48 2.38 -16.61
N GLU A 29 -3.66 2.98 -17.49
CA GLU A 29 -4.20 3.92 -18.53
C GLU A 29 -4.33 3.34 -19.96
N ARG A 30 -4.09 2.04 -20.22
CA ARG A 30 -4.00 1.52 -21.60
C ARG A 30 -5.21 0.77 -22.17
N GLN A 31 -6.44 1.14 -21.80
CA GLN A 31 -7.63 0.51 -22.39
C GLN A 31 -8.70 1.48 -22.94
N VAL A 32 -8.60 2.80 -22.70
CA VAL A 32 -9.67 3.74 -23.14
C VAL A 32 -9.38 4.40 -24.50
N PHE A 33 -8.12 4.43 -24.96
CA PHE A 33 -7.76 5.13 -26.20
C PHE A 33 -8.12 4.42 -27.51
N GLY A 34 -8.49 3.14 -27.48
CA GLY A 34 -8.86 2.39 -28.69
C GLY A 34 -10.25 2.74 -29.24
N PHE A 35 -11.14 3.25 -28.40
CA PHE A 35 -12.56 3.42 -28.75
C PHE A 35 -12.89 4.83 -29.26
N LEU A 36 -12.04 5.83 -28.97
CA LEU A 36 -12.21 7.21 -29.46
C LEU A 36 -11.77 7.39 -30.92
N ARG A 37 -10.90 6.53 -31.44
CA ARG A 37 -10.44 6.62 -32.84
C ARG A 37 -11.49 6.15 -33.85
N SER A 38 -12.38 5.21 -33.47
CA SER A 38 -13.42 4.68 -34.36
C SER A 38 -14.67 5.56 -34.50
N ARG A 39 -14.75 6.70 -33.81
CA ARG A 39 -15.88 7.64 -33.89
C ARG A 39 -15.61 8.86 -34.78
N MET A 40 -14.39 9.05 -35.28
CA MET A 40 -14.03 10.24 -36.06
C MET A 40 -14.34 10.15 -37.57
N ASP A 41 -14.70 8.97 -38.08
CA ASP A 41 -15.00 8.78 -39.52
C ASP A 41 -16.51 8.83 -39.86
N ALA A 42 -17.37 9.31 -38.96
CA ALA A 42 -18.80 9.47 -39.21
C ALA A 42 -19.18 10.95 -39.42
N VAL A 43 -19.70 11.23 -40.62
CA VAL A 43 -20.23 12.50 -41.15
C VAL A 43 -21.02 13.34 -40.13
N ALA A 44 -20.71 14.64 -40.05
CA ALA A 44 -21.26 15.59 -39.08
C ALA A 44 -22.69 16.08 -39.42
N PRO A 45 -23.67 15.97 -38.49
CA PRO A 45 -24.93 16.71 -38.53
C PRO A 45 -24.81 18.08 -37.81
N PRO A 46 -25.77 19.02 -37.99
CA PRO A 46 -25.66 20.40 -37.51
C PRO A 46 -25.57 20.52 -35.98
N VAL A 47 -24.69 21.42 -35.53
CA VAL A 47 -24.29 21.63 -34.13
C VAL A 47 -25.42 22.31 -33.33
N PRO A 48 -25.96 21.69 -32.26
CA PRO A 48 -26.83 22.37 -31.30
C PRO A 48 -26.05 23.41 -30.48
N PRO A 49 -26.70 24.45 -29.91
CA PRO A 49 -26.01 25.52 -29.19
C PRO A 49 -25.13 24.97 -28.06
N LEU A 50 -23.92 25.50 -27.98
CA LEU A 50 -22.88 25.07 -27.05
C LEU A 50 -23.38 25.14 -25.60
N PRO A 51 -23.18 24.08 -24.79
CA PRO A 51 -23.35 24.19 -23.34
C PRO A 51 -22.40 25.26 -22.77
N PRO A 52 -22.72 25.85 -21.60
CA PRO A 52 -21.90 26.89 -20.99
C PRO A 52 -20.42 26.46 -20.91
N SER A 53 -19.56 27.42 -21.25
CA SER A 53 -18.11 27.28 -21.31
C SER A 53 -17.54 26.57 -20.07
N PRO A 54 -16.59 25.63 -20.22
CA PRO A 54 -15.94 24.89 -19.13
C PRO A 54 -15.00 25.75 -18.26
N ALA A 55 -15.33 27.03 -18.05
CA ALA A 55 -14.56 27.93 -17.20
C ALA A 55 -14.58 27.54 -15.72
N ASN A 56 -15.36 26.52 -15.32
CA ASN A 56 -15.37 25.92 -13.99
C ASN A 56 -14.44 24.69 -13.86
N ILE A 57 -13.72 24.28 -14.90
CA ILE A 57 -13.03 22.96 -14.93
C ILE A 57 -11.67 22.94 -14.23
N LEU A 58 -11.06 24.09 -13.93
CA LEU A 58 -9.80 24.15 -13.20
C LEU A 58 -9.85 25.27 -12.19
N GLU A 59 -10.39 25.00 -11.01
CA GLU A 59 -9.86 25.66 -9.82
C GLU A 59 -8.34 25.42 -9.86
N SER A 60 -7.56 26.50 -10.01
CA SER A 60 -6.12 26.40 -10.20
C SER A 60 -5.52 25.61 -9.05
N LEU A 61 -4.44 24.86 -9.30
CA LEU A 61 -3.76 24.09 -8.25
C LEU A 61 -3.47 24.98 -7.02
N ASP A 62 -3.08 26.23 -7.27
CA ASP A 62 -2.85 27.24 -6.25
C ASP A 62 -4.13 27.56 -5.46
N ALA A 63 -5.27 27.76 -6.12
CA ALA A 63 -6.54 27.99 -5.44
C ALA A 63 -6.94 26.79 -4.56
N LYS A 64 -6.78 25.55 -5.05
CA LYS A 64 -7.02 24.34 -4.24
C LYS A 64 -6.10 24.27 -3.03
N MET A 65 -4.81 24.59 -3.21
CA MET A 65 -3.85 24.60 -2.12
C MET A 65 -4.20 25.66 -1.07
N HIS A 66 -4.54 26.87 -1.50
CA HIS A 66 -4.96 27.95 -0.61
C HIS A 66 -6.21 27.57 0.20
N THR A 67 -7.24 27.00 -0.44
CA THR A 67 -8.44 26.51 0.25
C THR A 67 -8.11 25.44 1.30
N LEU A 68 -7.19 24.52 0.99
CA LEU A 68 -6.75 23.51 1.97
C LEU A 68 -6.01 24.13 3.16
N LEU A 69 -5.16 25.11 2.91
CA LEU A 69 -4.41 25.81 3.95
C LEU A 69 -5.31 26.65 4.85
N ASP A 70 -6.27 27.38 4.26
CA ASP A 70 -7.24 28.18 5.02
C ASP A 70 -8.08 27.28 5.93
N ARG A 71 -8.58 26.16 5.41
CA ARG A 71 -9.32 25.17 6.20
C ARG A 71 -8.46 24.53 7.29
N ALA A 72 -7.17 24.34 7.07
CA ALA A 72 -6.27 23.77 8.07
C ALA A 72 -6.09 24.67 9.31
N ILE A 73 -6.29 25.99 9.18
CA ILE A 73 -6.20 26.93 10.30
C ILE A 73 -7.37 26.73 11.28
N GLU A 74 -8.56 26.46 10.77
CA GLU A 74 -9.79 26.32 11.56
C GLU A 74 -10.02 24.90 12.10
N GLN A 75 -9.24 23.93 11.62
CA GLN A 75 -9.47 22.52 11.91
C GLN A 75 -8.86 22.08 13.24
N SER A 76 -9.65 21.40 14.07
CA SER A 76 -9.15 20.75 15.28
C SER A 76 -8.45 19.42 14.96
N THR A 77 -7.51 18.99 15.82
CA THR A 77 -6.77 17.73 15.65
C THR A 77 -7.68 16.51 15.46
N THR A 78 -8.80 16.44 16.18
CA THR A 78 -9.77 15.35 16.06
C THR A 78 -10.48 15.38 14.70
N SER A 79 -10.88 16.56 14.24
CA SER A 79 -11.52 16.72 12.93
C SER A 79 -10.55 16.41 11.79
N SER A 80 -9.29 16.85 11.87
CA SER A 80 -8.25 16.53 10.88
C SER A 80 -7.99 15.03 10.81
N ARG A 81 -7.93 14.34 11.96
CA ARG A 81 -7.75 12.88 11.99
C ARG A 81 -8.93 12.16 11.34
N GLN A 82 -10.17 12.55 11.66
CA GLN A 82 -11.35 11.95 11.04
C GLN A 82 -11.36 12.16 9.53
N GLU A 83 -11.05 13.37 9.06
CA GLU A 83 -11.00 13.64 7.61
C GLU A 83 -9.93 12.81 6.91
N LEU A 84 -8.74 12.70 7.51
CA LEU A 84 -7.68 11.83 6.99
C LEU A 84 -8.17 10.38 6.85
N PHE A 85 -8.78 9.83 7.90
CA PHE A 85 -9.27 8.44 7.86
C PHE A 85 -10.36 8.24 6.80
N HIS A 86 -11.28 9.18 6.62
CA HIS A 86 -12.26 9.10 5.52
C HIS A 86 -11.57 9.08 4.15
N LYS A 87 -10.61 9.98 3.92
CA LYS A 87 -9.85 10.01 2.65
C LYS A 87 -9.04 8.75 2.39
N ILE A 88 -8.52 8.10 3.43
CA ILE A 88 -7.86 6.81 3.31
C ILE A 88 -8.88 5.72 2.98
N LEU A 89 -10.00 5.65 3.71
CA LEU A 89 -11.06 4.65 3.49
C LEU A 89 -11.66 4.74 2.09
N ASP A 90 -11.77 5.94 1.51
CA ASP A 90 -12.25 6.17 0.13
C ASP A 90 -11.37 5.51 -0.94
N GLN A 91 -10.13 5.15 -0.61
CA GLN A 91 -9.19 4.49 -1.51
C GLN A 91 -9.19 2.96 -1.37
N ILE A 92 -9.74 2.43 -0.27
CA ILE A 92 -9.60 1.01 0.09
C ILE A 92 -10.72 0.16 -0.55
N VAL A 93 -10.34 -1.02 -1.06
CA VAL A 93 -11.27 -2.02 -1.59
C VAL A 93 -11.77 -2.95 -0.46
N PRO A 94 -12.98 -3.55 -0.53
CA PRO A 94 -13.47 -4.44 0.51
C PRO A 94 -12.52 -5.60 0.90
N ASP A 95 -11.78 -6.17 -0.05
CA ASP A 95 -10.78 -7.21 0.24
C ASP A 95 -9.60 -6.66 1.08
N GLU A 96 -9.16 -5.44 0.84
CA GLU A 96 -8.12 -4.78 1.64
C GLU A 96 -8.63 -4.45 3.05
N ALA A 97 -9.90 -4.05 3.18
CA ALA A 97 -10.53 -3.88 4.48
C ALA A 97 -10.60 -5.20 5.27
N ARG A 98 -10.78 -6.35 4.59
CA ARG A 98 -10.70 -7.68 5.23
C ARG A 98 -9.29 -7.98 5.72
N ILE A 99 -8.25 -7.64 4.97
CA ILE A 99 -6.86 -7.76 5.41
C ILE A 99 -6.62 -6.95 6.69
N ILE A 100 -7.05 -5.69 6.71
CA ILE A 100 -6.93 -4.82 7.89
C ILE A 100 -7.63 -5.44 9.10
N GLY A 101 -8.86 -5.91 8.91
CA GLY A 101 -9.61 -6.56 9.99
C GLY A 101 -8.94 -7.84 10.51
N ALA A 102 -8.38 -8.65 9.61
CA ALA A 102 -7.68 -9.89 9.97
C ALA A 102 -6.39 -9.64 10.77
N LEU A 103 -5.69 -8.53 10.51
CA LEU A 103 -4.45 -8.15 11.21
C LEU A 103 -4.69 -7.25 12.44
N SER A 104 -5.96 -6.89 12.71
CA SER A 104 -6.30 -5.92 13.77
C SER A 104 -6.13 -6.46 15.19
N ASP A 105 -6.04 -7.79 15.35
CA ASP A 105 -5.77 -8.48 16.62
C ASP A 105 -4.28 -8.44 17.02
N GLY A 106 -3.43 -7.83 16.19
CA GLY A 106 -1.98 -7.79 16.36
C GLY A 106 -1.29 -9.05 15.82
N SER A 107 -2.01 -9.92 15.12
CA SER A 107 -1.42 -11.04 14.41
C SER A 107 -0.47 -10.56 13.30
N ALA A 108 0.48 -11.43 12.98
CA ALA A 108 1.39 -11.24 11.86
C ALA A 108 1.11 -12.32 10.81
N SER A 109 1.35 -11.99 9.55
CA SER A 109 1.29 -12.97 8.47
C SER A 109 2.67 -13.10 7.80
N PRO A 110 3.10 -14.31 7.40
CA PRO A 110 4.33 -14.46 6.62
C PRO A 110 4.19 -13.74 5.28
N LEU A 111 5.27 -13.08 4.86
CA LEU A 111 5.41 -12.39 3.59
C LEU A 111 6.71 -12.85 2.91
N LEU A 112 6.66 -12.97 1.59
CA LEU A 112 7.76 -13.51 0.81
C LEU A 112 7.91 -12.74 -0.51
N ASN A 113 9.16 -12.42 -0.83
CA ASN A 113 9.55 -11.81 -2.09
C ASN A 113 10.48 -12.75 -2.86
N VAL A 114 10.30 -12.83 -4.18
CA VAL A 114 11.09 -13.64 -5.10
C VAL A 114 11.79 -12.72 -6.10
N TYR A 115 13.12 -12.80 -6.10
CA TYR A 115 13.97 -12.05 -7.01
C TYR A 115 14.70 -12.99 -7.95
N ALA A 116 14.76 -12.61 -9.23
CA ALA A 116 15.68 -13.23 -10.18
C ALA A 116 17.11 -12.91 -9.77
N ARG A 117 18.05 -13.83 -9.99
CA ARG A 117 19.48 -13.58 -9.77
C ARG A 117 20.19 -13.43 -11.10
N THR A 118 21.07 -12.45 -11.18
CA THR A 118 21.91 -12.23 -12.37
C THR A 118 23.08 -13.23 -12.38
N ARG A 119 23.69 -13.44 -13.56
CA ARG A 119 24.88 -14.31 -13.70
C ARG A 119 26.05 -13.90 -12.80
N THR A 120 26.11 -12.63 -12.41
CA THR A 120 27.13 -12.07 -11.51
C THR A 120 26.77 -12.22 -10.02
N GLY A 121 25.66 -12.87 -9.68
CA GLY A 121 25.24 -13.14 -8.30
C GLY A 121 24.45 -12.01 -7.63
N LEU A 122 24.33 -10.85 -8.28
CA LEU A 122 23.56 -9.70 -7.78
C LEU A 122 22.06 -9.97 -7.81
N VAL A 123 21.34 -9.38 -6.84
CA VAL A 123 19.87 -9.32 -6.82
C VAL A 123 19.43 -8.66 -8.13
N GLY A 124 18.68 -9.42 -8.92
CA GLY A 124 18.17 -9.00 -10.21
C GLY A 124 16.76 -8.47 -10.11
N GLU A 125 16.03 -8.58 -11.22
CA GLU A 125 14.64 -8.15 -11.35
C GLU A 125 13.73 -8.84 -10.32
N VAL A 126 12.77 -8.06 -9.81
CA VAL A 126 11.70 -8.54 -8.94
C VAL A 126 10.74 -9.37 -9.78
N VAL A 127 10.50 -10.63 -9.41
CA VAL A 127 9.56 -11.51 -10.11
C VAL A 127 8.23 -11.61 -9.37
N LEU A 128 8.26 -11.59 -8.04
CA LEU A 128 7.08 -11.57 -7.19
C LEU A 128 7.39 -10.80 -5.90
N GLU A 129 6.53 -9.86 -5.55
CA GLU A 129 6.63 -9.06 -4.34
C GLU A 129 5.36 -9.21 -3.51
N ASN A 130 5.49 -9.07 -2.18
CA ASN A 130 4.38 -8.96 -1.24
C ASN A 130 3.42 -10.16 -1.24
N MET A 131 3.91 -11.34 -1.59
CA MET A 131 3.11 -12.56 -1.48
C MET A 131 2.98 -12.96 -0.02
N SER A 132 1.77 -13.21 0.45
CA SER A 132 1.48 -13.49 1.85
C SER A 132 0.34 -14.49 2.00
N LEU A 133 0.31 -15.24 3.11
CA LEU A 133 -0.80 -16.14 3.44
C LEU A 133 -2.07 -15.40 3.86
N ILE A 134 -1.99 -14.09 4.09
CA ILE A 134 -3.12 -13.27 4.54
C ILE A 134 -4.32 -13.37 3.59
N GLY A 135 -4.08 -13.62 2.30
CA GLY A 135 -5.13 -13.83 1.30
C GLY A 135 -6.10 -14.95 1.64
N ARG A 136 -5.57 -16.04 2.22
CA ARG A 136 -6.36 -17.21 2.62
C ARG A 136 -6.96 -17.01 4.00
N THR A 137 -6.19 -16.52 4.96
CA THR A 137 -6.65 -16.36 6.35
C THR A 137 -7.71 -15.26 6.50
N ALA A 138 -7.60 -14.17 5.73
CA ALA A 138 -8.60 -13.09 5.68
C ALA A 138 -9.82 -13.41 4.79
N HIS A 139 -9.87 -14.60 4.19
CA HIS A 139 -10.98 -15.05 3.31
C HIS A 139 -11.26 -14.04 2.18
N LEU A 140 -10.22 -13.64 1.44
CA LEU A 140 -10.38 -12.69 0.33
C LEU A 140 -11.17 -13.32 -0.82
N ALA A 141 -11.93 -12.50 -1.53
CA ALA A 141 -12.67 -12.96 -2.71
C ALA A 141 -11.72 -13.41 -3.83
N LEU A 142 -10.59 -12.72 -4.00
CA LEU A 142 -9.59 -12.99 -5.03
C LEU A 142 -8.18 -13.20 -4.40
N PRO A 143 -7.89 -14.38 -3.82
CA PRO A 143 -6.62 -14.62 -3.12
C PRO A 143 -5.37 -14.50 -4.00
N HIS A 144 -5.50 -14.68 -5.32
CA HIS A 144 -4.39 -14.51 -6.26
C HIS A 144 -3.97 -13.03 -6.44
N LEU A 145 -4.83 -12.08 -6.07
CA LEU A 145 -4.51 -10.64 -6.07
C LEU A 145 -3.94 -10.15 -4.74
N THR A 146 -3.70 -11.04 -3.77
CA THR A 146 -3.11 -10.69 -2.46
C THR A 146 -1.86 -9.81 -2.58
N PRO A 147 -0.89 -10.11 -3.47
CA PRO A 147 0.26 -9.23 -3.69
C PRO A 147 -0.11 -7.78 -4.00
N MET A 148 -1.16 -7.56 -4.81
CA MET A 148 -1.61 -6.23 -5.22
C MET A 148 -2.24 -5.48 -4.04
N TYR A 149 -3.12 -6.15 -3.29
CA TYR A 149 -3.76 -5.58 -2.11
C TYR A 149 -2.73 -5.22 -1.03
N VAL A 150 -1.79 -6.11 -0.75
CA VAL A 150 -0.72 -5.84 0.23
C VAL A 150 0.18 -4.68 -0.24
N SER A 151 0.52 -4.63 -1.53
CA SER A 151 1.31 -3.53 -2.09
C SER A 151 0.61 -2.17 -1.95
N HIS A 152 -0.71 -2.14 -2.19
CA HIS A 152 -1.49 -0.92 -2.02
C HIS A 152 -1.59 -0.50 -0.54
N LEU A 153 -1.85 -1.44 0.36
CA LEU A 153 -1.88 -1.17 1.80
C LEU A 153 -0.52 -0.68 2.34
N LEU A 154 0.59 -1.21 1.84
CA LEU A 154 1.94 -0.74 2.15
C LEU A 154 2.15 0.70 1.64
N ALA A 155 1.67 1.01 0.44
CA ALA A 155 1.75 2.36 -0.12
C ALA A 155 0.92 3.38 0.65
N LEU A 156 -0.22 2.97 1.22
CA LEU A 156 -1.04 3.77 2.12
C LEU A 156 -0.45 3.86 3.54
N GLY A 157 0.56 3.05 3.88
CA GLY A 157 1.17 3.00 5.20
C GLY A 157 0.29 2.37 6.28
N LEU A 158 -0.71 1.58 5.90
CA LEU A 158 -1.64 0.91 6.83
C LEU A 158 -1.11 -0.43 7.35
N VAL A 159 -0.23 -1.05 6.58
CA VAL A 159 0.52 -2.24 6.97
C VAL A 159 2.00 -1.95 6.86
N GLU A 160 2.80 -2.73 7.58
CA GLU A 160 4.26 -2.63 7.56
C GLU A 160 4.90 -4.00 7.42
N SER A 161 6.06 -4.04 6.76
CA SER A 161 6.87 -5.24 6.60
C SER A 161 7.99 -5.28 7.65
N GLY A 162 8.02 -6.32 8.47
CA GLY A 162 9.08 -6.59 9.44
C GLY A 162 10.05 -7.69 8.98
N PRO A 163 11.14 -7.94 9.75
CA PRO A 163 12.06 -9.04 9.48
C PRO A 163 11.38 -10.41 9.59
N GLU A 164 12.05 -11.45 9.09
CA GLU A 164 11.64 -12.85 9.27
C GLU A 164 11.49 -13.20 10.75
N ASP A 165 10.40 -13.88 11.07
CA ASP A 165 10.11 -14.39 12.41
C ASP A 165 10.18 -15.91 12.39
N THR A 166 11.13 -16.47 13.14
CA THR A 166 11.36 -17.92 13.19
C THR A 166 10.19 -18.71 13.77
N ALA A 167 9.28 -18.06 14.52
CA ALA A 167 8.10 -18.72 15.08
C ALA A 167 7.10 -19.16 14.00
N MET A 168 7.08 -18.49 12.83
CA MET A 168 6.17 -18.77 11.72
C MET A 168 6.77 -19.70 10.67
N LYS A 169 7.77 -20.53 11.03
CA LYS A 169 8.49 -21.40 10.10
C LYS A 169 7.56 -22.27 9.25
N ASP A 170 6.60 -22.93 9.89
CA ASP A 170 5.65 -23.82 9.21
C ASP A 170 4.79 -23.04 8.21
N GLU A 171 4.41 -21.81 8.56
CA GLU A 171 3.63 -20.94 7.67
C GLU A 171 4.46 -20.47 6.47
N TYR A 172 5.75 -20.16 6.64
CA TYR A 172 6.62 -19.87 5.50
C TYR A 172 6.80 -21.06 4.57
N GLU A 173 6.83 -22.29 5.11
CA GLU A 173 6.89 -23.50 4.28
C GLU A 173 5.59 -23.69 3.48
N ILE A 174 4.43 -23.44 4.10
CA ILE A 174 3.14 -23.43 3.41
C ILE A 174 3.11 -22.35 2.32
N LEU A 175 3.59 -21.14 2.61
CA LEU A 175 3.65 -20.04 1.65
C LEU A 175 4.60 -20.36 0.48
N ALA A 176 5.75 -20.96 0.76
CA ALA A 176 6.71 -21.36 -0.27
C ALA A 176 6.16 -22.46 -1.19
N ALA A 177 5.25 -23.29 -0.70
CA ALA A 177 4.55 -24.31 -1.47
C ALA A 177 3.36 -23.75 -2.30
N ASP A 178 3.03 -22.47 -2.18
CA ASP A 178 1.96 -21.87 -2.97
C ASP A 178 2.30 -21.88 -4.48
N THR A 179 1.29 -22.16 -5.30
CA THR A 179 1.46 -22.26 -6.75
C THR A 179 2.01 -20.98 -7.39
N GLY A 180 1.63 -19.80 -6.90
CA GLY A 180 2.14 -18.53 -7.40
C GLY A 180 3.63 -18.34 -7.08
N VAL A 181 4.05 -18.76 -5.88
CA VAL A 181 5.46 -18.70 -5.46
C VAL A 181 6.30 -19.71 -6.25
N LEU A 182 5.82 -20.94 -6.40
CA LEU A 182 6.53 -21.96 -7.19
C LEU A 182 6.71 -21.53 -8.65
N GLN A 183 5.69 -20.92 -9.26
CA GLN A 183 5.79 -20.36 -10.61
C GLN A 183 6.78 -19.19 -10.66
N ALA A 184 6.75 -18.27 -9.70
CA ALA A 184 7.69 -17.16 -9.61
C ALA A 184 9.13 -17.65 -9.45
N VAL A 185 9.39 -18.61 -8.58
CA VAL A 185 10.73 -19.21 -8.39
C VAL A 185 11.22 -19.89 -9.66
N LYS A 186 10.34 -20.62 -10.38
CA LYS A 186 10.68 -21.24 -11.66
C LYS A 186 11.03 -20.19 -12.72
N ASN A 187 10.27 -19.10 -12.80
CA ASN A 187 10.50 -18.01 -13.76
C ASN A 187 11.75 -17.17 -13.42
N ALA A 188 12.05 -17.02 -12.14
CA ALA A 188 13.21 -16.31 -11.62
C ALA A 188 14.52 -17.12 -11.75
N SER A 189 14.43 -18.44 -11.79
CA SER A 189 15.59 -19.33 -11.91
C SER A 189 16.11 -19.38 -13.34
N ARG A 190 17.43 -19.25 -13.52
CA ARG A 190 18.08 -19.25 -14.84
C ARG A 190 19.17 -20.31 -14.91
N GLY A 191 18.83 -21.47 -15.48
CA GLY A 191 19.73 -22.62 -15.58
C GLY A 191 20.20 -23.08 -14.19
N PRO A 192 21.52 -23.10 -13.89
CA PRO A 192 22.03 -23.51 -12.58
C PRO A 192 21.89 -22.44 -11.48
N ILE A 193 21.38 -21.25 -11.80
CA ILE A 193 21.26 -20.14 -10.84
C ILE A 193 19.87 -20.17 -10.20
N PRO A 194 19.74 -20.48 -8.90
CA PRO A 194 18.46 -20.46 -8.21
C PRO A 194 17.98 -19.03 -7.97
N ALA A 195 16.66 -18.87 -7.92
CA ALA A 195 16.02 -17.64 -7.46
C ALA A 195 16.41 -17.29 -6.01
N ARG A 196 16.43 -16.00 -5.68
CA ARG A 196 16.60 -15.53 -4.31
C ARG A 196 15.22 -15.32 -3.70
N VAL A 197 14.98 -15.95 -2.56
CA VAL A 197 13.74 -15.83 -1.79
C VAL A 197 14.07 -15.10 -0.49
N GLU A 198 13.38 -13.99 -0.24
CA GLU A 198 13.50 -13.23 1.00
C GLU A 198 12.19 -13.33 1.79
N ARG A 199 12.31 -13.55 3.09
CA ARG A 199 11.19 -13.72 4.02
C ARG A 199 11.06 -12.52 4.92
N TYR A 200 9.82 -12.13 5.16
CA TYR A 200 9.42 -10.97 5.93
C TYR A 200 8.14 -11.28 6.69
N THR A 201 7.78 -10.41 7.62
CA THR A 201 6.49 -10.45 8.31
C THR A 201 5.64 -9.27 7.87
N LEU A 202 4.34 -9.49 7.75
CA LEU A 202 3.35 -8.45 7.50
C LEU A 202 2.54 -8.23 8.76
N ARG A 203 2.43 -6.98 9.22
CA ARG A 203 1.64 -6.58 10.39
C ARG A 203 0.90 -5.28 10.10
N LEU A 204 -0.13 -5.00 10.89
CA LEU A 204 -0.80 -3.70 10.83
C LEU A 204 0.14 -2.63 11.41
N SER A 205 0.25 -1.49 10.72
CA SER A 205 1.05 -0.37 11.22
C SER A 205 0.33 0.34 12.38
N GLY A 206 1.05 1.22 13.09
CA GLY A 206 0.42 2.08 14.09
C GLY A 206 -0.75 2.90 13.53
N LEU A 207 -0.60 3.43 12.29
CA LEU A 207 -1.67 4.15 11.60
C LEU A 207 -2.86 3.24 11.29
N GLY A 208 -2.62 2.02 10.83
CA GLY A 208 -3.67 1.05 10.55
C GLY A 208 -4.45 0.65 11.80
N LEU A 209 -3.78 0.48 12.94
CA LEU A 209 -4.43 0.23 14.24
C LEU A 209 -5.29 1.41 14.69
N GLU A 210 -4.79 2.64 14.58
CA GLU A 210 -5.57 3.85 14.91
C GLU A 210 -6.82 3.98 14.02
N LEU A 211 -6.67 3.75 12.71
CA LEU A 211 -7.77 3.79 11.75
C LEU A 211 -8.83 2.73 12.08
N TRP A 212 -8.40 1.50 12.38
CA TRP A 212 -9.31 0.42 12.77
C TRP A 212 -10.07 0.74 14.06
N ALA A 213 -9.36 1.23 15.08
CA ALA A 213 -9.97 1.62 16.35
C ALA A 213 -11.01 2.73 16.16
N ALA A 214 -10.69 3.76 15.37
CA ALA A 214 -11.62 4.84 15.06
C ALA A 214 -12.88 4.34 14.36
N ALA A 215 -12.74 3.48 13.34
CA ALA A 215 -13.87 2.91 12.61
C ALA A 215 -14.77 2.03 13.49
N ASN A 216 -14.19 1.28 14.43
CA ASN A 216 -14.95 0.36 15.28
C ASN A 216 -15.58 1.04 16.51
N SER A 217 -15.01 2.16 16.97
CA SER A 217 -15.55 2.95 18.10
C SER A 217 -16.92 3.58 17.80
N ALA A 218 -17.17 3.95 16.53
CA ALA A 218 -18.46 4.50 16.09
C ALA A 218 -19.59 3.46 16.18
N ARG A 219 -19.26 2.17 16.07
CA ARG A 219 -20.24 1.08 16.10
C ARG A 219 -20.68 0.70 17.53
N SER A 220 -19.96 1.16 18.55
CA SER A 220 -20.27 0.89 19.97
C SER A 220 -21.16 1.96 20.62
N SER A 221 -21.45 3.06 19.92
CA SER A 221 -22.32 4.16 20.40
C SER A 221 -23.75 4.10 19.85
N GLU A 222 -24.12 3.02 19.16
CA GLU A 222 -25.45 2.74 18.62
C GLU A 222 -26.10 1.58 19.37
#